data_AF-A0A8T4EC02-F1
#
_entry.id   AF-A0A8T4EC02-F1
#
_cell.length_a   1.000
_cell.length_b   1.000
_cell.length_c   1.000
_cell.angle_alpha   90.00
_cell.angle_beta   90.00
_cell.angle_gamma   90.00
#
_symmetry.space_group_name_H-M   'P 1'
#
loop_
_entity.id
_entity.type
_entity.pdbx_description
1 polymer ?
#
loop_
_entity_poly.entity_id
_entity_poly.type
_entity_poly.pdbx_seq_one_letter_code
_entity_poly.pdbx_strand_id
1 'polypeptide(L)' 'DTSMTGKMKIGTGDKFRRLLSGFGNIPLLLRVQKVAHLMEDIREVYAQYPTSPEGLSAWQSKLWPIYDAAKQI' A
#
# COMPACT_ATOMS: atom_id res chain seq x y z
N ASP A 1 -6.17 -10.93 -9.34
CA ASP A 1 -4.95 -11.27 -8.57
C ASP A 1 -4.87 -10.52 -7.24
N THR A 2 -5.02 -9.18 -7.21
CA THR A 2 -4.98 -8.38 -5.97
C THR A 2 -5.91 -8.91 -4.87
N SER A 3 -7.17 -9.22 -5.21
CA SER A 3 -8.15 -9.76 -4.26
C SER A 3 -7.70 -11.08 -3.58
N MET A 4 -6.93 -11.90 -4.29
CA MET A 4 -6.51 -13.24 -3.82
C MET A 4 -5.15 -13.23 -3.13
N THR A 5 -4.29 -12.26 -3.43
CA THR A 5 -2.89 -12.24 -3.01
C THR A 5 -2.52 -11.05 -2.13
N GLY A 6 -3.42 -10.07 -2.04
CA GLY A 6 -3.12 -8.75 -1.47
C GLY A 6 -2.13 -7.92 -2.29
N LYS A 7 -1.57 -8.46 -3.39
CA LYS A 7 -0.58 -7.75 -4.21
C LYS A 7 -1.26 -6.88 -5.25
N MET A 8 -1.19 -5.57 -5.05
CA MET A 8 -1.66 -4.60 -6.03
C MET A 8 -0.59 -4.34 -7.08
N LYS A 9 -0.82 -4.80 -8.31
CA LYS A 9 0.02 -4.47 -9.47
C LYS A 9 -0.57 -3.27 -10.18
N ILE A 10 -0.02 -2.08 -9.98
CA ILE A 10 -0.30 -0.95 -10.87
C ILE A 10 0.48 -1.19 -12.16
N GLY A 11 -0.20 -1.06 -13.31
CA GLY A 11 0.43 -1.28 -14.61
C GLY A 11 1.71 -0.45 -14.75
N THR A 12 2.81 -1.12 -15.07
CA THR A 12 4.16 -0.54 -15.21
C THR A 12 4.08 0.77 -15.99
N GLY A 13 4.63 1.83 -15.41
CA GLY A 13 4.83 3.21 -15.89
C GLY A 13 4.03 3.69 -17.12
N ASP A 14 4.21 3.05 -18.28
CA ASP A 14 3.62 3.44 -19.57
C ASP A 14 2.09 3.33 -19.60
N LYS A 15 1.51 2.28 -19.00
CA LYS A 15 0.04 2.16 -18.92
C LYS A 15 -0.57 3.22 -18.00
N PHE A 16 0.15 3.55 -16.93
CA PHE A 16 -0.26 4.55 -15.95
C PHE A 16 -0.11 5.97 -16.50
N ARG A 17 1.02 6.27 -17.17
CA ARG A 17 1.25 7.53 -17.88
C ARG A 17 0.21 7.79 -18.95
N ARG A 18 -0.21 6.77 -19.69
CA ARG A 18 -1.25 6.88 -20.72
C ARG A 18 -2.63 7.19 -20.13
N LEU A 19 -2.95 6.64 -18.96
CA LEU A 19 -4.18 6.98 -18.22
C LEU A 19 -4.13 8.42 -17.69
N LEU A 20 -2.97 8.84 -17.15
CA LEU A 20 -2.74 10.20 -16.67
C LEU A 20 -2.80 11.26 -17.80
N SER A 21 -2.33 10.93 -19.01
CA SER A 21 -2.38 11.84 -20.16
C SER A 21 -3.76 11.95 -20.81
N GLY A 22 -4.67 10.99 -20.56
CA GLY A 22 -5.98 10.90 -21.21
C GLY A 22 -7.19 11.25 -20.32
N PHE A 23 -7.06 11.22 -18.99
CA PHE A 23 -8.13 11.50 -18.04
C PHE A 23 -7.79 12.71 -17.15
N GLY A 24 -8.68 13.70 -17.11
CA GLY A 24 -8.50 14.96 -16.37
C GLY A 24 -8.45 14.86 -14.83
N ASN A 25 -8.37 13.66 -14.22
CA ASN A 25 -8.33 13.46 -12.77
C ASN A 25 -7.05 12.74 -12.31
N ILE A 26 -5.90 13.33 -12.68
CA ILE A 26 -4.56 13.02 -12.15
C ILE A 26 -4.54 12.81 -10.61
N PRO A 27 -5.27 13.60 -9.78
CA PRO A 27 -5.25 13.44 -8.32
C PRO A 27 -5.74 12.07 -7.84
N LEU A 28 -6.75 11.48 -8.48
CA LEU A 28 -7.30 10.19 -8.07
C LEU A 28 -6.31 9.07 -8.33
N LEU A 29 -5.66 9.09 -9.49
CA LEU A 29 -4.66 8.08 -9.85
C LEU A 29 -3.45 8.15 -8.91
N LEU A 30 -2.98 9.34 -8.55
CA LEU A 30 -1.92 9.50 -7.56
C LEU A 30 -2.31 8.95 -6.17
N ARG A 31 -3.57 9.15 -5.74
CA ARG A 31 -4.09 8.54 -4.50
C ARG A 31 -4.09 7.02 -4.57
N VAL A 32 -4.52 6.44 -5.69
CA VAL A 32 -4.48 4.98 -5.90
C VAL A 32 -3.04 4.45 -5.84
N GLN A 33 -2.08 5.15 -6.43
CA GLN A 33 -0.68 4.80 -6.33
C GLN A 33 -0.17 4.84 -4.88
N LYS A 34 -0.54 5.88 -4.13
CA LYS A 34 -0.18 6.01 -2.72
C LYS A 34 -0.76 4.87 -1.89
N VAL A 35 -2.03 4.49 -2.11
CA VAL A 35 -2.66 3.34 -1.44
C VAL A 35 -1.93 2.03 -1.77
N ALA A 36 -1.54 1.81 -3.03
CA ALA A 36 -0.80 0.61 -3.44
C ALA A 36 0.54 0.46 -2.70
N HIS A 37 1.26 1.57 -2.49
CA HIS A 37 2.50 1.55 -1.68
C HIS A 37 2.21 1.22 -0.21
N LEU A 38 1.19 1.83 0.41
CA LEU A 38 0.81 1.50 1.79
C LEU A 38 0.41 0.03 1.96
N MET A 39 -0.26 -0.56 0.97
CA MET A 39 -0.56 -1.99 0.97
C MET A 39 0.70 -2.86 0.94
N GLU A 40 1.73 -2.43 0.22
CA GLU A 40 3.04 -3.10 0.19
C GLU A 40 3.71 -3.02 1.56
N ASP A 41 3.76 -1.83 2.16
CA ASP A 41 4.36 -1.60 3.48
C ASP A 41 3.70 -2.48 4.55
N ILE A 42 2.36 -2.56 4.57
CA ILE A 42 1.63 -3.47 5.48
C ILE A 42 2.06 -4.91 5.24
N ARG A 43 2.18 -5.34 3.97
CA ARG A 43 2.57 -6.72 3.65
C ARG A 43 3.96 -7.03 4.16
N GLU A 44 4.90 -6.11 4.03
CA GLU A 44 6.27 -6.28 4.54
C GLU A 44 6.31 -6.38 6.07
N VAL A 45 5.52 -5.55 6.77
CA VAL A 45 5.38 -5.65 8.22
C VAL A 45 4.77 -7.00 8.62
N TYR A 46 3.71 -7.45 7.96
CA TYR A 46 3.08 -8.74 8.23
C TYR A 46 3.97 -9.95 7.88
N ALA A 47 4.86 -9.83 6.89
CA ALA A 47 5.85 -10.86 6.59
C ALA A 47 6.86 -11.08 7.74
N GLN A 48 6.99 -10.07 8.62
CA GLN A 48 7.83 -10.11 9.83
C GLN A 48 6.99 -10.34 11.10
N TYR A 49 5.81 -10.95 10.99
CA TYR A 49 4.98 -11.26 12.15
C TYR A 49 5.77 -12.08 13.19
N PRO A 50 5.77 -11.68 14.47
CA PRO A 50 6.61 -12.32 15.47
C PRO A 50 6.13 -13.74 15.77
N THR A 51 7.10 -14.63 16.00
CA THR A 51 6.83 -16.04 16.35
C THR A 51 6.54 -16.23 17.84
N SER A 52 6.73 -15.18 18.66
CA SER A 52 6.48 -15.20 20.09
C SER A 52 5.78 -13.92 20.57
N PRO A 53 5.03 -13.97 21.69
CA PRO A 53 4.23 -12.85 22.17
C PRO A 53 5.03 -11.60 22.55
N GLU A 54 6.29 -11.76 22.96
CA GLU A 54 7.15 -10.68 23.43
C GLU A 54 7.43 -9.66 22.31
N GLY A 55 7.46 -10.11 21.05
CA GLY A 55 7.67 -9.27 19.87
C GLY A 55 6.40 -8.56 19.38
N LEU A 56 5.22 -8.89 19.91
CA LEU A 56 3.93 -8.43 19.38
C LEU A 56 3.77 -6.91 19.49
N SER A 57 4.12 -6.33 20.65
CA SER A 57 3.98 -4.89 20.87
C SER A 57 4.90 -4.08 19.94
N ALA A 58 6.16 -4.49 19.81
CA ALA A 58 7.12 -3.85 18.91
C ALA A 58 6.69 -3.98 17.44
N TRP A 59 6.18 -5.15 17.04
CA TRP A 59 5.64 -5.36 15.70
C TRP A 59 4.40 -4.48 15.43
N GLN A 60 3.44 -4.41 16.36
CA GLN A 60 2.25 -3.56 16.25
C GLN A 60 2.62 -2.08 16.09
N SER A 61 3.66 -1.61 16.77
CA SER A 61 4.10 -0.21 16.67
C SER A 61 4.49 0.21 15.25
N LYS A 62 4.96 -0.75 14.42
CA LYS A 62 5.32 -0.51 13.01
C LYS A 62 4.10 -0.27 12.12
N LEU A 63 2.91 -0.73 12.53
CA LEU A 63 1.68 -0.59 11.74
C LEU A 63 1.02 0.78 11.88
N TRP A 64 1.12 1.42 13.04
CA TRP A 64 0.40 2.66 13.32
C TRP A 64 0.69 3.80 12.33
N PRO A 65 1.95 4.07 11.97
CA PRO A 65 2.26 5.12 10.99
C PRO A 65 1.63 4.85 9.62
N ILE A 66 1.51 3.58 9.22
CA ILE A 66 0.93 3.18 7.93
C ILE A 66 -0.58 3.41 7.92
N TYR A 67 -1.27 3.04 9.00
CA TYR A 67 -2.71 3.30 9.15
C TYR A 67 -3.03 4.78 9.24
N ASP A 68 -2.20 5.56 9.93
CA ASP A 68 -2.40 7.00 10.03
C ASP A 68 -2.16 7.68 8.67
N ALA A 69 -1.15 7.25 7.91
CA ALA A 69 -0.97 7.72 6.54
C ALA A 69 -2.15 7.38 5.63
N ALA A 70 -2.77 6.19 5.79
CA ALA A 70 -3.93 5.77 5.02
C ALA A 70 -5.19 6.63 5.28
N LYS A 71 -5.42 7.04 6.54
CA LYS A 71 -6.56 7.90 6.91
C LYS A 71 -6.51 9.31 6.31
N GLN A 72 -5.33 9.73 5.84
CA GLN A 72 -5.07 11.07 5.29
C GLN A 72 -5.02 11.09 3.75
N ILE A 73 -5.44 10.00 3.08
CA ILE A 73 -5.54 9.90 1.61
C ILE A 73 -6.92 10.31 1.14
#